data_AF-A0A3C0K514-F1
#
_entry.id   AF-A0A3C0K514-F1
#
_cell.length_a   1.000
_cell.length_b   1.000
_cell.length_c   1.000
_cell.angle_alpha   90.00
_cell.angle_beta   90.00
_cell.angle_gamma   90.00
#
_symmetry.space_group_name_H-M   'P 1'
#
loop_
_entity.id
_entity.type
_entity.pdbx_description
1 polymer ?
#
loop_
_entity_poly.entity_id
_entity_poly.type
_entity_poly.pdbx_seq_one_letter_code
_entity_poly.pdbx_strand_id
1 'polypeptide(L)'
;MQNNSTGKSDVSIYTDGACDPNPGPGGWAAIIIIDSQQKQLQGSELNTTNNRMELLAVINALSYLKPNCKITLHTDSKYVQKGITEWIAKWKSNNWKNSKKQPVANQDLWKKLINVIDLHQINWKWVKGHSDNYFNNLVDSIARSSIVYKQSSTNSKGLNIFIGASYINPNGPGGWAAIIINENQS
;
A
#
# COMPACT_ATOMS: atom_id res chain seq x y z
N MET A 1 17.50 -31.09 -16.97
CA MET A 1 17.29 -31.33 -15.53
C MET A 1 17.27 -29.97 -14.85
N GLN A 2 16.10 -29.43 -14.49
CA GLN A 2 16.01 -28.16 -13.77
C GLN A 2 16.25 -28.44 -12.29
N ASN A 3 17.29 -27.82 -11.73
CA ASN A 3 17.66 -27.96 -10.32
C ASN A 3 16.56 -27.37 -9.44
N ASN A 4 15.78 -28.23 -8.78
CA ASN A 4 14.94 -27.86 -7.66
C ASN A 4 15.82 -27.59 -6.44
N SER A 5 16.30 -26.36 -6.29
CA SER A 5 16.84 -25.87 -5.03
C SER A 5 15.69 -25.68 -4.03
N THR A 6 15.35 -26.74 -3.29
CA THR A 6 14.54 -26.65 -2.07
C THR A 6 15.34 -26.04 -0.92
N GLY A 7 16.00 -24.92 -1.18
CA GLY A 7 16.65 -24.08 -0.19
C GLY A 7 15.63 -23.05 0.30
N LYS A 8 15.48 -22.90 1.62
CA LYS A 8 14.75 -21.77 2.21
C LYS A 8 15.33 -20.47 1.67
N SER A 9 14.69 -19.85 0.67
CA SER A 9 15.07 -18.53 0.20
C SER A 9 14.88 -17.53 1.34
N ASP A 10 15.93 -16.77 1.65
CA ASP A 10 15.84 -15.65 2.56
C ASP A 10 15.10 -14.52 1.84
N VAL A 11 13.93 -14.16 2.37
CA VAL A 11 13.05 -13.15 1.79
C VAL A 11 13.15 -11.88 2.63
N SER A 12 13.41 -10.75 2.00
CA SER A 12 13.29 -9.44 2.65
C SER A 12 12.01 -8.76 2.20
N ILE A 13 11.20 -8.31 3.15
CA ILE A 13 9.93 -7.63 2.88
C ILE A 13 9.99 -6.23 3.48
N TYR A 14 9.56 -5.23 2.71
CA TYR A 14 9.35 -3.86 3.17
C TYR A 14 7.88 -3.53 2.96
N THR A 15 7.23 -2.91 3.95
CA THR A 15 5.80 -2.61 3.91
C THR A 15 5.50 -1.26 4.49
N ASP A 16 4.58 -0.54 3.86
CA ASP A 16 4.04 0.70 4.40
C ASP A 16 2.58 0.92 3.96
N GLY A 17 1.86 1.75 4.71
CA GLY A 17 0.48 2.12 4.48
C GLY A 17 0.24 3.60 4.76
N ALA A 18 -0.51 4.24 3.86
CA ALA A 18 -0.85 5.66 3.93
C ALA A 18 -2.36 5.86 3.83
N CYS A 19 -2.89 6.86 4.52
CA CYS A 19 -4.30 7.25 4.46
C CYS A 19 -4.43 8.77 4.59
N ASP A 20 -5.11 9.41 3.64
CA ASP A 20 -5.31 10.86 3.65
C ASP A 20 -6.65 11.26 3.00
N PRO A 21 -7.61 11.85 3.75
CA PRO A 21 -7.63 11.99 5.22
C PRO A 21 -7.73 10.65 5.95
N ASN A 22 -7.62 10.65 7.30
CA ASN A 22 -7.70 9.44 8.13
C ASN A 22 -8.80 9.56 9.20
N PRO A 23 -9.93 8.82 9.11
CA PRO A 23 -10.27 7.83 8.08
C PRO A 23 -10.58 8.47 6.72
N GLY A 24 -10.37 7.72 5.65
CA GLY A 24 -10.56 8.21 4.27
C GLY A 24 -9.97 7.24 3.24
N PRO A 25 -9.67 7.70 2.02
CA PRO A 25 -9.00 6.87 1.03
C PRO A 25 -7.57 6.59 1.49
N GLY A 26 -7.16 5.34 1.35
CA GLY A 26 -5.84 4.87 1.73
C GLY A 26 -5.23 3.97 0.67
N GLY A 27 -3.90 3.90 0.71
CA GLY A 27 -3.08 3.07 -0.14
C GLY A 27 -2.09 2.29 0.71
N TRP A 28 -1.69 1.12 0.23
CA TRP A 28 -0.68 0.30 0.86
C TRP A 28 0.30 -0.21 -0.18
N ALA A 29 1.53 -0.47 0.23
CA ALA A 29 2.57 -1.00 -0.63
C ALA A 29 3.43 -2.02 0.09
N ALA A 30 3.95 -2.97 -0.68
CA ALA A 30 4.95 -3.90 -0.23
C ALA A 30 5.99 -4.17 -1.31
N ILE A 31 7.25 -4.26 -0.91
CA ILE A 31 8.35 -4.73 -1.74
C ILE A 31 8.86 -6.03 -1.14
N ILE A 32 8.88 -7.07 -1.96
CA ILE A 32 9.37 -8.40 -1.63
C ILE A 32 10.63 -8.64 -2.44
N ILE A 33 11.72 -8.96 -1.77
CA ILE A 33 13.01 -9.28 -2.38
C ILE A 33 13.31 -10.74 -2.08
N ILE A 34 13.39 -11.54 -3.13
CA ILE A 34 13.74 -12.96 -3.06
C ILE A 34 15.01 -13.13 -3.90
N ASP A 35 16.10 -13.52 -3.25
CA ASP A 35 17.43 -13.63 -3.84
C ASP A 35 17.89 -12.30 -4.47
N SER A 36 17.66 -12.09 -5.77
CA SER A 36 17.95 -10.85 -6.50
C SER A 36 16.76 -10.31 -7.29
N GLN A 37 15.58 -10.92 -7.13
CA GLN A 37 14.36 -10.48 -7.76
C GLN A 37 13.54 -9.62 -6.82
N GLN A 38 13.14 -8.45 -7.31
CA GLN A 38 12.24 -7.55 -6.63
C GLN A 38 10.83 -7.71 -7.18
N LYS A 39 9.87 -7.85 -6.27
CA LYS A 39 8.43 -7.80 -6.57
C LYS A 39 7.79 -6.67 -5.79
N GLN A 40 7.11 -5.78 -6.50
CA GLN A 40 6.28 -4.74 -5.91
C GLN A 40 4.81 -5.19 -5.90
N LEU A 41 4.14 -4.95 -4.78
CA LEU A 41 2.70 -5.10 -4.59
C LEU A 41 2.15 -3.77 -4.05
N GLN A 42 0.94 -3.42 -4.47
CA GLN A 42 0.24 -2.24 -3.96
C GLN A 42 -1.26 -2.42 -4.08
N GLY A 43 -2.01 -1.65 -3.32
CA GLY A 43 -3.47 -1.61 -3.40
C GLY A 43 -4.03 -0.40 -2.68
N SER A 44 -5.35 -0.24 -2.75
CA SER A 44 -6.05 0.90 -2.16
C SER A 44 -7.45 0.56 -1.69
N GLU A 45 -7.93 1.33 -0.71
CA GLU A 45 -9.30 1.25 -0.21
C GLU A 45 -9.87 2.66 -0.06
N LEU A 46 -11.11 2.89 -0.52
CA LEU A 46 -11.74 4.22 -0.50
C LEU A 46 -12.12 4.71 0.91
N ASN A 47 -12.35 3.80 1.85
CA ASN A 47 -12.75 4.13 3.21
C ASN A 47 -12.02 3.21 4.19
N THR A 48 -10.88 3.69 4.66
CA THR A 48 -9.96 2.92 5.49
C THR A 48 -9.26 3.85 6.49
N THR A 49 -8.24 3.32 7.17
CA THR A 49 -7.38 4.09 8.08
C THR A 49 -5.92 3.74 7.83
N ASN A 50 -5.00 4.56 8.33
CA ASN A 50 -3.57 4.29 8.22
C ASN A 50 -3.20 2.90 8.75
N ASN A 51 -3.66 2.59 9.97
CA ASN A 51 -3.40 1.30 10.63
C ASN A 51 -3.93 0.10 9.84
N ARG A 52 -5.04 0.25 9.11
CA ARG A 52 -5.58 -0.81 8.25
C ARG A 52 -4.71 -1.02 7.02
N MET A 53 -4.25 0.06 6.39
CA MET A 53 -3.35 0.01 5.24
C MET A 53 -2.00 -0.62 5.60
N GLU A 54 -1.44 -0.25 6.75
CA GLU A 54 -0.21 -0.88 7.28
C GLU A 54 -0.38 -2.39 7.49
N LEU A 55 -1.50 -2.82 8.08
CA LEU A 55 -1.79 -4.25 8.26
C LEU A 55 -1.99 -4.96 6.92
N LEU A 56 -2.70 -4.34 5.98
CA LEU A 56 -2.96 -4.92 4.66
C LEU A 56 -1.67 -5.08 3.85
N ALA A 57 -0.73 -4.14 3.95
CA ALA A 57 0.59 -4.27 3.33
C ALA A 57 1.28 -5.57 3.76
N VAL A 58 1.33 -5.80 5.07
CA VAL A 58 1.95 -7.00 5.67
C VAL A 58 1.21 -8.27 5.27
N ILE A 59 -0.13 -8.29 5.38
CA ILE A 59 -0.94 -9.46 5.05
C ILE A 59 -0.75 -9.86 3.59
N ASN A 60 -0.84 -8.91 2.66
CA ASN A 60 -0.70 -9.19 1.23
C ASN A 60 0.72 -9.61 0.88
N ALA A 61 1.74 -9.01 1.50
CA ALA A 61 3.12 -9.40 1.28
C ALA A 61 3.40 -10.86 1.70
N LEU A 62 2.92 -11.25 2.90
CA LEU A 62 3.06 -12.62 3.38
C LEU A 62 2.23 -13.60 2.56
N SER A 63 0.99 -13.24 2.20
CA SER A 63 0.09 -14.10 1.41
C SER A 63 0.59 -14.38 0.00
N TYR A 64 1.44 -13.51 -0.56
CA TYR A 64 2.05 -13.72 -1.88
C TYR A 64 3.10 -14.84 -1.88
N LEU A 65 3.68 -15.15 -0.72
CA LEU A 65 4.78 -16.11 -0.61
C LEU A 65 4.28 -17.55 -0.49
N LYS A 66 5.12 -18.49 -0.94
CA LYS A 66 4.91 -19.91 -0.64
C LYS A 66 5.16 -20.17 0.86
N PRO A 67 4.46 -21.12 1.50
CA PRO A 67 4.68 -21.46 2.91
C PRO A 67 6.14 -21.87 3.20
N ASN A 68 6.56 -21.73 4.47
CA ASN A 68 7.88 -22.10 5.02
C ASN A 68 9.08 -21.23 4.60
N CYS A 69 8.86 -20.02 4.08
CA CYS A 69 9.92 -19.02 3.88
C CYS A 69 10.53 -18.50 5.19
N LYS A 70 11.82 -18.15 5.14
CA LYS A 70 12.51 -17.33 6.15
C LYS A 70 12.39 -15.88 5.72
N ILE A 71 11.77 -15.04 6.54
CA ILE A 71 11.39 -13.69 6.16
C ILE A 71 12.02 -12.70 7.13
N THR A 72 12.68 -11.68 6.62
CA THR A 72 12.99 -10.46 7.38
C THR A 72 12.02 -9.37 6.94
N LEU A 73 11.08 -9.01 7.82
CA LEU A 73 10.06 -8.02 7.51
C LEU A 73 10.40 -6.68 8.17
N HIS A 74 10.52 -5.66 7.34
CA HIS A 74 10.79 -4.28 7.70
C HIS A 74 9.49 -3.46 7.67
N THR A 75 9.17 -2.83 8.79
CA THR A 75 8.04 -1.92 8.93
C THR A 75 8.40 -0.81 9.90
N ASP A 76 7.94 0.42 9.63
CA ASP A 76 8.02 1.54 10.56
C ASP A 76 6.75 1.72 11.41
N SER A 77 5.70 0.96 11.10
CA SER A 77 4.46 0.93 11.87
C SER A 77 4.69 0.45 13.29
N LYS A 78 4.57 1.39 14.23
CA LYS A 78 4.49 1.08 15.67
C LYS A 78 3.25 0.25 15.99
N TYR A 79 2.17 0.39 15.21
CA TYR A 79 0.93 -0.36 15.41
C TYR A 79 1.11 -1.84 15.10
N VAL A 80 1.74 -2.16 13.96
CA VAL A 80 2.11 -3.54 13.60
C VAL A 80 3.12 -4.11 14.59
N GLN A 81 4.18 -3.35 14.90
CA GLN A 81 5.23 -3.77 15.83
C GLN A 81 4.64 -4.18 17.19
N LYS A 82 3.92 -3.28 17.86
CA LYS A 82 3.34 -3.55 19.19
C LYS A 82 2.24 -4.61 19.13
N GLY A 83 1.47 -4.65 18.05
CA GLY A 83 0.43 -5.64 17.90
C GLY A 83 0.99 -7.06 17.89
N ILE A 84 2.10 -7.27 17.18
CA ILE A 84 2.75 -8.58 17.08
C ILE A 84 3.50 -8.94 18.36
N THR A 85 4.24 -7.99 18.95
CA THR A 85 5.10 -8.29 20.11
C THR A 85 4.33 -8.35 21.43
N GLU A 86 3.27 -7.54 21.60
CA GLU A 86 2.62 -7.35 22.91
C GLU A 86 1.14 -7.72 22.93
N TRP A 87 0.39 -7.46 21.86
CA TRP A 87 -1.08 -7.44 21.94
C TRP A 87 -1.75 -8.71 21.46
N ILE A 88 -1.29 -9.32 20.36
CA ILE A 88 -1.91 -10.51 19.76
C ILE A 88 -2.05 -11.65 20.77
N ALA A 89 -1.01 -11.93 21.56
CA ALA A 89 -1.05 -12.99 22.57
C ALA A 89 -2.16 -12.73 23.62
N LYS A 90 -2.27 -11.49 24.09
CA LYS A 90 -3.29 -11.07 25.08
C LYS A 90 -4.69 -11.06 24.47
N TRP A 91 -4.85 -10.64 23.22
CA TRP A 91 -6.14 -10.64 22.55
C TRP A 91 -6.63 -12.06 22.27
N LYS A 92 -5.73 -12.98 21.90
CA LYS A 92 -6.07 -14.39 21.68
C LYS A 92 -6.56 -15.05 22.97
N SER A 93 -5.91 -14.78 24.11
CA SER A 93 -6.37 -15.31 25.42
C SER A 93 -7.66 -14.67 25.91
N ASN A 94 -7.92 -13.39 25.57
CA ASN A 94 -9.11 -12.65 26.00
C ASN A 94 -10.26 -12.69 24.98
N ASN A 95 -10.34 -13.71 24.12
CA ASN A 95 -11.39 -13.85 23.10
C ASN A 95 -11.59 -12.61 22.22
N TRP A 96 -10.48 -11.97 21.82
CA TRP A 96 -10.45 -10.76 20.99
C TRP A 96 -11.16 -9.55 21.58
N LYS A 97 -11.16 -9.43 22.91
CA LYS A 97 -11.70 -8.27 23.61
C LYS A 97 -10.59 -7.39 24.20
N ASN A 98 -10.81 -6.08 24.16
CA ASN A 98 -9.96 -5.09 24.82
C ASN A 98 -10.27 -5.00 26.33
N SER A 99 -9.55 -4.14 27.05
CA SER A 99 -9.75 -3.93 28.50
C SER A 99 -11.17 -3.44 28.87
N LYS A 100 -11.88 -2.82 27.93
CA LYS A 100 -13.27 -2.38 28.06
C LYS A 100 -14.29 -3.46 27.66
N LYS A 101 -13.85 -4.71 27.47
CA LYS A 101 -14.66 -5.86 27.02
C LYS A 101 -15.29 -5.68 25.62
N GLN A 102 -14.81 -4.73 24.83
CA GLN A 102 -15.26 -4.50 23.45
C GLN A 102 -14.37 -5.26 22.47
N PRO A 103 -14.86 -5.59 21.26
CA PRO A 103 -14.03 -6.14 20.19
C PRO A 103 -12.81 -5.27 19.93
N VAL A 104 -11.67 -5.91 19.67
CA VAL A 104 -10.42 -5.22 19.32
C VAL A 104 -10.57 -4.52 17.96
N ALA A 105 -10.02 -3.31 17.84
CA ALA A 105 -10.01 -2.59 16.57
C ALA A 105 -9.24 -3.38 15.50
N ASN A 106 -9.75 -3.41 14.27
CA ASN A 106 -9.17 -4.15 13.13
C ASN A 106 -9.01 -5.67 13.40
N GLN A 107 -9.86 -6.24 14.27
CA GLN A 107 -9.85 -7.67 14.59
C GLN A 107 -9.93 -8.56 13.34
N ASP A 108 -10.65 -8.13 12.31
CA ASP A 108 -10.74 -8.78 11.00
C ASP A 108 -9.36 -8.98 10.35
N LEU A 109 -8.55 -7.92 10.32
CA LEU A 109 -7.22 -7.94 9.73
C LEU A 109 -6.21 -8.67 10.62
N TRP A 110 -6.28 -8.49 11.94
CA TRP A 110 -5.40 -9.21 12.86
C TRP A 110 -5.58 -10.73 12.79
N LYS A 111 -6.82 -11.21 12.66
CA LYS A 111 -7.09 -12.65 12.47
C LYS A 111 -6.49 -13.16 11.16
N LYS A 112 -6.63 -12.41 10.06
CA LYS A 112 -6.01 -12.75 8.77
C LYS A 112 -4.48 -12.78 8.88
N LEU A 113 -3.90 -11.79 9.57
CA LEU A 113 -2.46 -11.70 9.76
C LEU A 113 -1.90 -12.90 10.51
N ILE A 114 -2.54 -13.34 11.60
CA ILE A 114 -2.09 -14.51 12.36
C ILE A 114 -2.06 -15.77 11.47
N ASN A 115 -3.10 -15.97 10.67
CA ASN A 115 -3.18 -17.14 9.78
C ASN A 115 -2.02 -17.20 8.77
N VAL A 116 -1.50 -16.04 8.33
CA VAL A 116 -0.39 -16.00 7.37
C VAL A 116 0.98 -15.99 8.06
N ILE A 117 1.08 -15.39 9.26
CA ILE A 117 2.32 -15.41 10.05
C ILE A 117 2.71 -16.83 10.40
N ASP A 118 1.74 -17.67 10.80
CA ASP A 118 1.98 -19.05 11.24
C ASP A 118 2.55 -19.96 10.12
N LEU A 119 2.50 -19.51 8.86
CA LEU A 119 3.04 -20.24 7.69
C LEU A 119 4.54 -20.02 7.47
N HIS A 120 5.16 -19.05 8.15
CA HIS A 120 6.53 -18.62 7.85
C HIS A 120 7.39 -18.42 9.12
N GLN A 121 8.71 -18.39 8.93
CA GLN A 121 9.64 -17.99 9.99
C GLN A 121 9.98 -16.51 9.81
N ILE A 122 9.33 -15.63 10.58
CA ILE A 122 9.43 -14.18 10.38
C ILE A 122 10.28 -13.53 11.47
N ASN A 123 11.30 -12.80 11.04
CA ASN A 123 12.08 -11.87 11.84
C ASN A 123 11.57 -10.44 11.62
N TRP A 124 10.98 -9.84 12.65
CA TRP A 124 10.41 -8.49 12.59
C TRP A 124 11.48 -7.46 12.88
N LYS A 125 11.77 -6.61 11.90
CA LYS A 125 12.66 -5.45 12.04
C LYS A 125 11.85 -4.17 12.01
N TRP A 126 11.70 -3.56 13.18
CA TRP A 126 11.17 -2.20 13.23
C TRP A 126 12.25 -1.23 12.77
N VAL A 127 11.91 -0.41 11.79
CA VAL A 127 12.77 0.68 11.31
C VAL A 127 12.14 2.01 11.71
N LYS A 128 12.97 3.02 11.93
CA LYS A 128 12.46 4.37 12.16
C LYS A 128 11.98 4.91 10.80
N GLY A 129 10.74 5.39 10.73
CA GLY A 129 10.22 6.07 9.55
C GLY A 129 11.14 7.23 9.13
N HIS A 130 11.34 7.39 7.82
CA HIS A 130 12.30 8.33 7.21
C HIS A 130 13.78 8.11 7.62
N SER A 131 14.19 6.86 7.82
CA SER A 131 15.61 6.50 7.88
C SER A 131 16.22 6.39 6.47
N ASP A 132 17.54 6.34 6.36
CA ASP A 132 18.31 6.18 5.10
C ASP A 132 18.08 4.81 4.39
N ASN A 133 16.98 4.11 4.69
CA ASN A 133 16.61 2.89 4.00
C ASN A 133 15.82 3.21 2.73
N TYR A 134 16.49 3.04 1.59
CA TYR A 134 15.92 3.22 0.25
C TYR A 134 14.56 2.51 0.07
N PHE A 135 14.44 1.25 0.48
CA PHE A 135 13.22 0.48 0.27
C PHE A 135 12.07 0.96 1.15
N ASN A 136 12.33 1.45 2.37
CA ASN A 136 11.29 2.01 3.22
C ASN A 136 10.71 3.29 2.59
N ASN A 137 11.59 4.18 2.11
CA ASN A 137 11.16 5.41 1.43
C ASN A 137 10.43 5.10 0.12
N LEU A 138 10.81 4.02 -0.57
CA LEU A 138 10.15 3.57 -1.77
C LEU A 138 8.73 3.05 -1.50
N VAL A 139 8.53 2.19 -0.48
CA VAL A 139 7.17 1.72 -0.14
C VAL A 139 6.27 2.85 0.36
N ASP A 140 6.81 3.81 1.12
CA ASP A 140 6.09 5.01 1.57
C ASP A 140 5.57 5.85 0.38
N SER A 141 6.44 6.08 -0.60
CA SER A 141 6.08 6.76 -1.86
C SER A 141 5.02 6.00 -2.66
N ILE A 142 5.16 4.68 -2.77
CA ILE A 142 4.18 3.83 -3.48
C ILE A 142 2.85 3.79 -2.74
N ALA A 143 2.84 3.71 -1.41
CA ALA A 143 1.63 3.70 -0.61
C ALA A 143 0.84 5.01 -0.78
N ARG A 144 1.52 6.17 -0.72
CA ARG A 144 0.88 7.47 -0.96
C ARG A 144 0.37 7.62 -2.38
N SER A 145 1.15 7.23 -3.39
CA SER A 145 0.72 7.30 -4.79
C SER A 145 -0.40 6.31 -5.13
N SER A 146 -0.58 5.27 -4.32
CA SER A 146 -1.69 4.31 -4.47
C SER A 146 -3.01 4.81 -3.90
N ILE A 147 -3.05 5.95 -3.18
CA ILE A 147 -4.30 6.52 -2.67
C ILE A 147 -5.18 6.93 -3.85
N VAL A 148 -6.26 6.19 -4.06
CA VAL A 148 -7.27 6.50 -5.08
C VAL A 148 -8.36 7.32 -4.42
N TYR A 149 -8.48 8.58 -4.81
CA TYR A 149 -9.61 9.40 -4.45
C TYR A 149 -10.82 8.96 -5.28
N LYS A 150 -11.99 8.87 -4.64
CA LYS A 150 -13.25 8.73 -5.38
C LYS A 150 -13.31 9.92 -6.33
N GLN A 151 -13.23 9.69 -7.64
CA GLN A 151 -13.57 10.74 -8.58
C GLN A 151 -14.99 11.11 -8.23
N SER A 152 -15.18 12.34 -7.73
CA SER A 152 -16.49 12.96 -7.78
C SER A 152 -16.91 12.78 -9.23
N SER A 153 -18.00 12.05 -9.46
CA SER A 153 -18.75 12.18 -10.70
C SER A 153 -19.14 13.64 -10.76
N THR A 154 -18.24 14.47 -11.29
CA THR A 154 -18.53 15.86 -11.54
C THR A 154 -19.62 15.75 -12.58
N ASN A 155 -20.82 16.12 -12.17
CA ASN A 155 -21.84 16.61 -13.11
C ASN A 155 -21.35 17.96 -13.66
N SER A 156 -20.09 18.00 -14.10
CA SER A 156 -19.45 19.11 -14.75
C SER A 156 -20.03 19.12 -16.13
N LYS A 157 -20.95 20.06 -16.36
CA LYS A 157 -21.22 20.57 -17.70
C LYS A 157 -19.87 20.73 -18.40
N GLY A 158 -19.61 19.85 -19.35
CA GLY A 158 -18.29 19.70 -19.96
C GLY A 158 -17.93 20.98 -20.69
N LEU A 159 -16.81 21.58 -20.31
CA LEU A 159 -16.16 22.61 -21.11
C LEU A 159 -15.04 21.93 -21.90
N ASN A 160 -15.27 21.68 -23.17
CA ASN A 160 -14.25 21.11 -24.05
C ASN A 160 -13.46 22.26 -24.68
N ILE A 161 -12.14 22.27 -24.48
CA ILE A 161 -11.24 23.27 -25.07
C ILE A 161 -10.33 22.56 -26.06
N PHE A 162 -10.40 22.96 -27.33
CA PHE A 162 -9.49 22.51 -28.39
C PHE A 162 -8.55 23.65 -28.74
N ILE A 163 -7.25 23.39 -28.69
CA ILE A 163 -6.22 24.37 -29.02
C ILE A 163 -5.40 23.84 -30.18
N GLY A 164 -5.29 24.63 -31.24
CA GLY A 164 -4.44 24.35 -32.39
C GLY A 164 -3.45 25.49 -32.58
N ALA A 165 -2.19 25.15 -32.79
CA ALA A 165 -1.14 26.11 -33.18
C ALA A 165 -0.48 25.61 -34.46
N SER A 166 -0.20 26.53 -35.38
CA SER A 166 0.56 26.25 -36.58
C SER A 166 1.59 27.33 -36.82
N TYR A 167 2.69 26.95 -37.46
CA TYR A 167 3.72 27.88 -37.92
C TYR A 167 4.25 27.40 -39.26
N ILE A 168 4.62 28.34 -40.14
CA ILE A 168 5.05 28.02 -41.51
C ILE A 168 6.52 27.61 -41.55
N ASN A 169 7.37 28.18 -40.68
CA ASN A 169 8.77 27.81 -40.46
C ASN A 169 9.27 28.38 -39.11
N PRO A 170 10.46 27.99 -38.61
CA PRO A 170 10.95 28.37 -37.27
C PRO A 170 11.08 29.88 -37.00
N ASN A 171 11.12 30.71 -38.05
CA ASN A 171 11.26 32.17 -37.96
C ASN A 171 10.10 32.92 -38.66
N GLY A 172 9.01 32.21 -38.96
CA GLY A 172 7.89 32.69 -39.76
C GLY A 172 6.67 32.99 -38.91
N PRO A 173 5.68 33.72 -39.44
CA PRO A 173 4.46 34.00 -38.71
C PRO A 173 3.74 32.70 -38.35
N GLY A 174 3.33 32.59 -37.09
CA GLY A 174 2.50 31.51 -36.58
C GLY A 174 1.08 32.00 -36.29
N GLY A 175 0.13 31.06 -36.29
CA GLY A 175 -1.25 31.29 -35.89
C GLY A 175 -1.64 30.34 -34.77
N TRP A 176 -2.54 30.77 -33.91
CA TRP A 176 -3.18 29.91 -32.92
C TRP A 176 -4.68 30.10 -32.96
N ALA A 177 -5.40 29.03 -32.66
CA ALA A 177 -6.85 29.04 -32.52
C ALA A 177 -7.22 28.24 -31.26
N ALA A 178 -8.19 28.74 -30.51
CA ALA A 178 -8.82 28.02 -29.42
C ALA A 178 -10.33 27.97 -29.67
N ILE A 179 -10.91 26.79 -29.58
CA ILE A 179 -12.35 26.57 -29.65
C ILE A 179 -12.80 26.11 -28.27
N ILE A 180 -13.74 26.84 -27.70
CA ILE A 180 -14.36 26.52 -26.41
C ILE A 180 -15.79 26.07 -26.71
N ILE A 181 -16.09 24.81 -26.41
CA ILE A 181 -17.42 24.24 -26.55
C ILE A 181 -17.99 24.05 -25.15
N ASN A 182 -19.10 24.70 -24.88
CA ASN A 182 -19.87 24.53 -23.66
C ASN A 182 -21.02 23.57 -23.96
N GLU A 183 -21.02 22.38 -23.35
CA GLU A 183 -22.13 21.45 -23.45
C GLU A 183 -23.30 21.94 -22.56
N ASN A 184 -24.04 22.93 -23.06
CA ASN A 184 -25.37 23.28 -22.58
C ASN A 184 -26.37 23.03 -23.72
N GLN A 185 -27.14 21.95 -23.64
CA GLN A 185 -28.56 21.89 -24.05
C GLN A 185 -29.14 20.47 -23.91
N SER A 186 -29.94 20.25 -22.87
CA SER A 186 -31.40 20.09 -22.96
C SER A 186 -32.01 20.31 -21.58
#